data_AF-A0AA39GB64-F1
#
_entry.id   AF-A0AA39GB64-F1
#
_cell.length_a   1.000
_cell.length_b   1.000
_cell.length_c   1.000
_cell.angle_alpha   90.00
_cell.angle_beta   90.00
_cell.angle_gamma   90.00
#
_symmetry.space_group_name_H-M   'P 1'
#
loop_
_entity.id
_entity.type
_entity.pdbx_description
1 polymer ?
#
loop_
_entity_poly.entity_id
_entity_poly.type
_entity_poly.pdbx_seq_one_letter_code
_entity_poly.pdbx_strand_id
1 'polypeptide(L)'
;MPEVNISLDEEQKRFDAEVAAIEKQWASPRQAHLKRPYDAKTVAALRDAADRVRLGRAVRLLRGGQTPAWTTPTTSGTRCPGWSPRWSRSQVWHDQRQRQFRMRRARVGGPGRVPHGSPRGVPGPTLRPSATRATTTTPGPAPRTSRSGRCRGTWARRFNVVWQVQPIRSLQGLNMETERFGRMWREEGIAGYLRDVQGPAVTREPHMVDGFEKLAWCGGYLADAFFESIAGQSIVARS
;
A
#
# COMPACT_ATOMS: atom_id res chain seq x y z
N MET A 1 0.61 -5.78 41.45
CA MET A 1 1.49 -5.42 40.29
C MET A 1 2.90 -5.47 40.82
N PRO A 2 3.90 -5.99 40.08
CA PRO A 2 5.28 -5.90 40.55
C PRO A 2 5.64 -4.42 40.72
N GLU A 3 6.11 -4.05 41.91
CA GLU A 3 6.63 -2.70 42.16
C GLU A 3 7.92 -2.55 41.37
N VAL A 4 7.86 -1.75 40.31
CA VAL A 4 9.02 -1.42 39.49
C VAL A 4 9.74 -0.29 40.21
N ASN A 5 10.62 -0.62 41.15
CA ASN A 5 11.54 0.32 41.79
C ASN A 5 12.67 0.65 40.81
N ILE A 6 12.37 1.38 39.74
CA ILE A 6 13.40 2.00 38.91
C ILE A 6 13.63 3.40 39.48
N SER A 7 14.88 3.68 39.84
CA SER A 7 15.26 5.01 40.33
C SER A 7 15.10 6.04 39.21
N LEU A 8 14.60 7.25 39.54
CA LEU A 8 14.45 8.34 38.55
C LEU A 8 15.79 8.66 37.86
N ASP A 9 16.90 8.50 38.57
CA ASP A 9 18.24 8.69 38.04
C ASP A 9 18.61 7.66 36.96
N GLU A 10 18.15 6.42 37.10
CA GLU A 10 18.35 5.39 36.07
C GLU A 10 17.48 5.64 34.83
N GLU A 11 16.23 6.11 35.01
CA GLU A 11 15.38 6.49 33.88
C GLU A 11 16.00 7.65 33.11
N GLN A 12 16.48 8.68 33.81
CA GLN A 12 17.12 9.83 33.18
C GLN A 12 18.40 9.42 32.44
N LYS A 13 19.24 8.55 33.01
CA LYS A 13 20.43 8.02 32.34
C LYS A 13 20.10 7.24 31.07
N ARG A 14 19.03 6.43 31.09
CA ARG A 14 18.58 5.69 29.91
C ARG A 14 18.07 6.64 28.82
N PHE A 15 17.30 7.64 29.22
CA PHE A 15 16.80 8.67 28.32
C PHE A 15 17.95 9.44 27.65
N ASP A 16 18.93 9.90 28.43
CA ASP A 16 20.09 10.63 27.91
C ASP A 16 20.95 9.76 26.98
N ALA A 17 21.08 8.46 27.28
CA ALA A 17 21.75 7.50 26.40
C ALA A 17 21.01 7.33 25.05
N GLU A 18 19.68 7.33 25.05
CA GLU A 18 18.91 7.27 23.80
C GLU A 18 19.07 8.56 22.98
N VAL A 19 19.01 9.73 23.63
CA VAL A 19 19.23 11.03 22.96
C VAL A 19 20.60 11.04 22.28
N ALA A 20 21.66 10.62 22.99
CA ALA A 20 23.00 10.54 22.42
C ALA A 20 23.08 9.56 21.23
N ALA A 21 22.37 8.42 21.28
CA ALA A 21 22.32 7.47 20.18
C ALA A 21 21.62 8.05 18.94
N ILE A 22 20.54 8.81 19.14
CA ILE A 22 19.80 9.51 18.08
C ILE A 22 20.68 10.58 17.44
N GLU A 23 21.37 11.40 18.24
CA GLU A 23 22.28 12.43 17.74
C GLU A 23 23.43 11.82 16.93
N LYS A 24 24.04 10.74 17.43
CA LYS A 24 25.09 10.00 16.70
C LYS A 24 24.58 9.47 15.36
N GLN A 25 23.35 8.95 15.33
CA GLN A 25 22.72 8.49 14.09
C GLN A 25 22.50 9.66 13.11
N TRP A 26 22.09 10.82 13.62
CA TRP A 26 21.78 12.00 12.80
C TRP A 26 23.04 12.69 12.27
N ALA A 27 24.14 12.62 13.02
CA ALA A 27 25.46 13.09 12.60
C ALA A 27 26.07 12.24 11.46
N SER A 28 25.48 11.07 11.13
CA SER A 28 25.97 10.27 10.02
C SER A 28 25.94 11.06 8.69
N PRO A 29 26.94 10.88 7.79
CA PRO A 29 26.99 11.61 6.51
C PRO A 29 25.73 11.45 5.66
N ARG A 30 25.06 10.30 5.80
CA ARG A 30 23.80 10.00 5.12
C ARG A 30 22.63 10.86 5.60
N GLN A 31 22.67 11.37 6.83
CA GLN A 31 21.55 12.07 7.46
C GLN A 31 21.84 13.54 7.79
N ALA A 32 23.10 13.97 7.75
CA ALA A 32 23.52 15.33 8.09
C ALA A 32 22.87 16.44 7.23
N HIS A 33 22.49 16.14 5.98
CA HIS A 33 21.88 17.11 5.07
C HIS A 33 20.37 17.30 5.26
N LEU A 34 19.73 16.51 6.14
CA LEU A 34 18.28 16.56 6.34
C LEU A 34 17.91 17.63 7.36
N LYS A 35 17.11 18.63 6.95
CA LYS A 35 16.50 19.60 7.86
C LYS A 35 15.38 18.92 8.64
N ARG A 36 15.50 18.88 9.96
CA ARG A 36 14.54 18.21 10.85
C ARG A 36 13.70 19.25 11.59
N PRO A 37 12.38 19.03 11.72
CA PRO A 37 11.48 19.93 12.45
C PRO A 37 11.47 19.71 13.98
N TYR A 38 12.16 18.67 14.47
CA TYR A 38 12.19 18.30 15.88
C TYR A 38 13.60 17.92 16.32
N ASP A 39 13.92 18.22 17.58
CA ASP A 39 15.18 17.87 18.23
C ASP A 39 15.23 16.40 18.66
N ALA A 40 16.43 15.86 18.86
CA ALA A 40 16.64 14.48 19.26
C ALA A 40 15.92 14.14 20.59
N LYS A 41 15.92 15.07 21.53
CA LYS A 41 15.22 14.97 22.82
C LYS A 41 13.71 14.78 22.67
N THR A 42 13.09 15.54 21.77
CA THR A 42 11.65 15.43 21.48
C THR A 42 11.31 14.08 20.84
N VAL A 43 12.19 13.56 19.98
CA VAL A 43 11.99 12.25 19.35
C VAL A 43 12.14 11.11 20.35
N ALA A 44 13.13 11.16 21.26
CA ALA A 44 13.28 10.18 22.33
C ALA A 44 12.03 10.13 23.22
N ALA A 45 11.54 11.29 23.66
CA ALA A 45 10.33 11.38 24.50
C ALA A 45 9.08 10.77 23.82
N LEU A 46 8.94 10.97 22.49
CA LEU A 46 7.83 10.41 21.73
C LEU A 46 7.94 8.89 21.53
N ARG A 47 9.15 8.33 21.47
CA ARG A 47 9.36 6.88 21.35
C ARG A 47 8.96 6.15 22.62
N ASP A 48 9.41 6.65 23.78
CA ASP A 48 9.01 6.11 25.08
C ASP A 48 7.49 6.15 25.28
N ALA A 49 6.83 7.23 24.87
CA ALA A 49 5.38 7.33 24.92
C ALA A 49 4.69 6.28 24.04
N ALA A 50 5.19 6.04 22.82
CA ALA A 50 4.63 5.05 21.90
C ALA A 50 4.80 3.61 22.41
N ASP A 51 5.94 3.30 23.02
CA ASP A 51 6.21 1.96 23.53
C ASP A 51 5.44 1.68 24.82
N ARG A 52 5.22 2.68 25.68
CA ARG A 52 4.26 2.57 26.81
C ARG A 52 2.83 2.27 26.33
N VAL A 53 2.38 2.91 25.24
CA VAL A 53 1.04 2.62 24.66
C VAL A 53 0.97 1.20 24.08
N ARG A 54 2.04 0.74 23.40
CA ARG A 54 2.11 -0.63 22.87
C ARG A 54 2.10 -1.68 23.96
N LEU A 55 2.90 -1.50 25.01
CA LEU A 55 2.96 -2.42 26.15
C LEU A 55 1.64 -2.40 26.92
N GLY A 56 1.01 -1.24 27.12
CA GLY A 56 -0.31 -1.14 27.72
C GLY A 56 -1.39 -1.89 26.94
N ARG A 57 -1.33 -1.86 25.59
CA ARG A 57 -2.23 -2.64 24.73
C ARG A 57 -1.96 -4.14 24.80
N ALA A 58 -0.69 -4.55 24.79
CA ALA A 58 -0.30 -5.95 24.88
C ALA A 58 -0.70 -6.57 26.23
N VAL A 59 -0.47 -5.86 27.35
CA VAL A 59 -0.86 -6.30 28.69
C VAL A 59 -2.40 -6.37 28.84
N ARG A 60 -3.14 -5.46 28.19
CA ARG A 60 -4.62 -5.48 28.21
C ARG A 60 -5.20 -6.65 27.41
N LEU A 61 -4.57 -7.01 26.29
CA LEU A 61 -4.94 -8.20 25.50
C LEU A 61 -4.64 -9.51 26.25
N LEU A 62 -3.56 -9.57 27.03
CA LEU A 62 -3.19 -10.76 27.81
C LEU A 62 -4.05 -10.98 29.07
N ARG A 63 -4.76 -9.95 29.56
CA ARG A 63 -5.61 -10.05 30.77
C ARG A 63 -7.11 -10.20 30.49
N GLY A 64 -7.51 -10.51 29.25
CA GLY A 64 -8.92 -10.73 28.91
C GLY A 64 -9.83 -9.52 29.16
N GLY A 65 -9.26 -8.31 29.26
CA GLY A 65 -10.01 -7.09 29.53
C GLY A 65 -10.84 -6.72 28.30
N GLN A 66 -12.15 -6.96 28.37
CA GLN A 66 -13.12 -6.49 27.38
C GLN A 66 -12.89 -5.01 27.08
N THR A 67 -12.72 -4.68 25.80
CA THR A 67 -12.79 -3.30 25.32
C THR A 67 -14.17 -2.75 25.66
N PRO A 68 -14.30 -1.58 26.32
CA PRO A 68 -15.61 -0.99 26.57
C PRO A 68 -16.28 -0.72 25.22
N ALA A 69 -17.53 -1.17 25.11
CA ALA A 69 -18.40 -0.86 24.00
C ALA A 69 -18.39 0.66 23.77
N TRP A 70 -18.14 1.07 22.54
CA TRP A 70 -18.34 2.46 22.13
C TRP A 70 -19.84 2.76 22.25
N THR A 71 -20.25 3.36 23.38
CA THR A 71 -21.52 4.05 23.47
C THR A 71 -21.48 5.21 22.47
N THR A 72 -22.29 5.09 21.43
CA THR A 72 -22.54 6.13 20.45
C THR A 72 -23.12 7.37 21.14
N PRO A 73 -22.52 8.56 21.02
CA PRO A 73 -23.20 9.77 21.36
C PRO A 73 -24.25 10.08 20.29
N THR A 74 -25.50 10.18 20.74
CA THR A 74 -26.67 10.62 19.98
C THR A 74 -26.38 11.92 19.23
N THR A 75 -26.70 11.91 17.94
CA THR A 75 -26.56 13.05 17.04
C THR A 75 -27.61 14.11 17.36
N SER A 76 -27.17 15.34 17.63
CA SER A 76 -27.98 16.55 17.44
C SER A 76 -27.14 17.55 16.62
N GLY A 77 -27.69 17.96 15.49
CA GLY A 77 -26.95 18.50 14.35
C GLY A 77 -26.47 19.94 14.47
N THR A 78 -25.66 20.36 13.49
CA THR A 78 -25.90 21.56 12.66
C THR A 78 -24.81 21.74 11.59
N ARG A 79 -25.27 22.00 10.36
CA ARG A 79 -24.67 22.80 9.26
C ARG A 79 -23.24 22.49 8.78
N CYS A 80 -23.18 22.01 7.53
CA CYS A 80 -22.02 22.08 6.65
C CYS A 80 -21.72 23.52 6.19
N PRO A 81 -20.45 23.95 6.19
CA PRO A 81 -19.97 24.91 5.21
C PRO A 81 -18.77 24.39 4.41
N GLY A 82 -18.85 24.52 3.09
CA GLY A 82 -17.72 24.78 2.18
C GLY A 82 -16.57 23.78 2.15
N TRP A 83 -16.67 22.74 1.31
CA TRP A 83 -15.54 21.88 0.98
C TRP A 83 -14.59 22.59 0.00
N SER A 84 -13.38 22.91 0.47
CA SER A 84 -12.21 23.09 -0.39
C SER A 84 -11.60 21.71 -0.69
N PRO A 85 -11.07 21.45 -1.90
CA PRO A 85 -10.48 20.16 -2.22
C PRO A 85 -9.12 20.04 -1.53
N ARG A 86 -9.09 19.45 -0.34
CA ARG A 86 -7.85 19.05 0.33
C ARG A 86 -7.35 17.76 -0.32
N TRP A 87 -6.45 17.91 -1.29
CA TRP A 87 -5.69 16.80 -1.87
C TRP A 87 -4.93 16.06 -0.77
N SER A 88 -5.01 14.72 -0.73
CA SER A 88 -4.23 13.92 0.21
C SER A 88 -2.73 14.10 -0.06
N ARG A 89 -1.89 14.11 0.98
CA ARG A 89 -0.42 14.28 0.85
C ARG A 89 0.18 13.26 -0.13
N SER A 90 -0.39 12.07 -0.20
CA SER A 90 -0.01 11.00 -1.13
C SER A 90 -0.26 11.37 -2.59
N GLN A 91 -1.38 12.05 -2.89
CA GLN A 91 -1.71 12.50 -4.24
C GLN A 91 -0.76 13.62 -4.70
N VAL A 92 -0.44 14.57 -3.82
CA VAL A 92 0.50 15.67 -4.09
C VAL A 92 1.92 15.14 -4.35
N TRP A 93 2.36 14.16 -3.55
CA TRP A 93 3.67 13.53 -3.71
C TRP A 93 3.78 12.75 -5.03
N HIS A 94 2.73 12.00 -5.41
CA HIS A 94 2.70 11.28 -6.68
C HIS A 94 2.75 12.23 -7.88
N ASP A 95 2.01 13.34 -7.82
CA ASP A 95 2.03 14.36 -8.87
C ASP A 95 3.38 15.08 -9.00
N GLN A 96 4.05 15.36 -7.87
CA GLN A 96 5.42 15.91 -7.88
C GLN A 96 6.42 14.97 -8.56
N ARG A 97 6.36 13.66 -8.27
CA ARG A 97 7.24 12.68 -8.95
C ARG A 97 6.97 12.59 -10.44
N GLN A 98 5.70 12.57 -10.85
CA GLN A 98 5.33 12.54 -12.26
C GLN A 98 5.83 13.79 -13.01
N ARG A 99 5.79 14.96 -12.37
CA ARG A 99 6.38 16.20 -12.92
C ARG A 99 7.90 16.10 -13.08
N GLN A 100 8.62 15.56 -12.09
CA GLN A 100 10.08 15.38 -12.16
C GLN A 100 10.50 14.41 -13.28
N PHE A 101 9.75 13.31 -13.49
CA PHE A 101 10.02 12.38 -14.59
C PHE A 101 9.80 13.01 -15.98
N ARG A 102 8.77 13.86 -16.15
CA ARG A 102 8.53 14.60 -17.40
C ARG A 102 9.66 15.58 -17.72
N MET A 103 10.14 16.31 -16.72
CA MET A 103 11.24 17.28 -16.88
C MET A 103 12.57 16.60 -17.26
N ARG A 104 12.82 15.37 -16.81
CA ARG A 104 14.02 14.60 -17.21
C ARG A 104 13.98 14.12 -18.66
N ARG A 105 12.81 13.79 -19.22
CA ARG A 105 12.68 13.41 -20.64
C ARG A 105 12.78 14.57 -21.60
N ALA A 106 12.34 15.77 -21.19
CA ALA A 106 12.44 16.97 -22.01
C ALA A 106 13.90 17.43 -22.25
N ARG A 107 14.85 17.03 -21.39
CA ARG A 107 16.28 17.40 -21.52
C ARG A 107 17.10 16.50 -22.44
N VAL A 108 16.56 15.37 -22.91
CA VAL A 108 17.31 14.37 -23.73
C VAL A 108 16.87 14.37 -25.20
N GLY A 109 15.96 15.26 -25.61
CA GLY A 109 15.44 15.32 -26.98
C GLY A 109 15.52 16.71 -27.58
N GLY A 110 16.74 17.20 -27.86
CA GLY A 110 16.92 18.30 -28.82
C GLY A 110 16.82 17.77 -30.26
N PRO A 111 16.22 18.51 -31.21
CA PRO A 111 16.04 18.06 -32.58
C PRO A 111 17.37 18.14 -33.34
N GLY A 112 18.18 17.08 -33.26
CA GLY A 112 19.32 16.90 -34.15
C GLY A 112 18.83 16.56 -35.56
N ARG A 113 18.88 17.54 -36.48
CA ARG A 113 18.83 17.29 -37.92
C ARG A 113 19.99 16.35 -38.28
N VAL A 114 19.69 15.19 -38.84
CA VAL A 114 20.68 14.31 -39.48
C VAL A 114 20.55 14.49 -41.00
N PRO A 115 21.64 14.70 -41.76
CA PRO A 115 21.57 14.89 -43.20
C PRO A 115 21.25 13.59 -43.93
N HIS A 116 20.51 13.71 -45.03
CA HIS A 116 20.26 12.66 -46.00
C HIS A 116 21.57 12.19 -46.67
N GLY A 117 21.79 10.87 -46.67
CA GLY A 117 22.82 10.22 -47.47
C GLY A 117 22.58 8.71 -47.52
N SER A 118 21.88 8.24 -48.56
CA SER A 118 21.82 6.82 -48.92
C SER A 118 23.14 6.40 -49.55
N PRO A 119 23.57 5.14 -49.32
CA PRO A 119 23.68 4.25 -50.46
C PRO A 119 23.04 2.88 -50.23
N ARG A 120 22.57 2.32 -51.34
CA ARG A 120 21.94 1.01 -51.48
C ARG A 120 22.89 -0.10 -51.02
N GLY A 121 22.46 -0.90 -50.04
CA GLY A 121 23.08 -2.15 -49.65
C GLY A 121 22.00 -3.23 -49.51
N VAL A 122 22.22 -4.35 -50.18
CA VAL A 122 21.34 -5.52 -50.32
C VAL A 122 20.94 -6.09 -48.94
N PRO A 123 19.66 -6.46 -48.70
CA PRO A 123 19.27 -7.06 -47.44
C PRO A 123 19.66 -8.54 -47.39
N GLY A 124 20.75 -8.86 -46.66
CA GLY A 124 20.96 -10.22 -46.17
C GLY A 124 19.92 -10.58 -45.10
N PRO A 125 19.50 -11.86 -44.98
CA PRO A 125 18.52 -12.27 -44.00
C PRO A 125 19.14 -12.17 -42.60
N THR A 126 18.95 -11.03 -41.95
CA THR A 126 19.30 -10.85 -40.54
C THR A 126 18.24 -11.60 -39.73
N LEU A 127 18.60 -12.77 -39.21
CA LEU A 127 17.90 -13.43 -38.12
C LEU A 127 17.79 -12.44 -36.97
N ARG A 128 16.66 -11.72 -36.89
CA ARG A 128 16.37 -10.86 -35.74
C ARG A 128 16.21 -11.77 -34.53
N PRO A 129 17.00 -11.59 -33.46
CA PRO A 129 16.71 -12.27 -32.21
C PRO A 129 15.31 -11.84 -31.78
N SER A 130 14.45 -12.83 -31.56
CA SER A 130 13.11 -12.70 -30.99
C SER A 130 13.21 -12.17 -29.57
N ALA A 131 13.60 -10.91 -29.41
CA ALA A 131 13.71 -10.26 -28.12
C ALA A 131 12.30 -10.11 -27.55
N THR A 132 11.95 -10.99 -26.62
CA THR A 132 10.73 -10.87 -25.83
C THR A 132 10.75 -9.53 -25.11
N ARG A 133 9.89 -8.59 -25.52
CA ARG A 133 9.82 -7.27 -24.90
C ARG A 133 8.77 -7.28 -23.78
N ALA A 134 9.13 -6.70 -22.63
CA ALA A 134 8.23 -6.40 -21.54
C ALA A 134 8.01 -4.89 -21.45
N THR A 135 6.79 -4.46 -21.09
CA THR A 135 6.50 -3.04 -20.85
C THR A 135 5.70 -2.84 -19.57
N THR A 136 6.02 -1.76 -18.87
CA THR A 136 5.28 -1.33 -17.67
C THR A 136 4.23 -0.31 -18.08
N THR A 137 2.99 -0.53 -17.64
CA THR A 137 1.91 0.46 -17.87
C THR A 137 1.80 1.37 -16.66
N THR A 138 2.15 2.64 -16.85
CA THR A 138 2.00 3.67 -15.82
C THR A 138 0.56 4.17 -15.81
N PRO A 139 -0.16 4.11 -14.67
CA PRO A 139 -1.43 4.81 -14.54
C PRO A 139 -1.17 6.32 -14.38
N GLY A 140 -1.27 7.05 -15.48
CA GLY A 140 -1.38 8.51 -15.49
C GLY A 140 -2.82 8.99 -15.27
N PRO A 141 -3.09 10.31 -15.25
CA PRO A 141 -4.41 10.85 -14.93
C PRO A 141 -5.49 10.34 -15.88
N ALA A 142 -6.68 10.13 -15.30
CA ALA A 142 -7.94 9.64 -15.87
C ALA A 142 -7.96 9.32 -17.38
N PRO A 143 -8.19 8.06 -17.79
CA PRO A 143 -8.27 7.63 -19.19
C PRO A 143 -9.49 8.17 -19.98
N ARG A 144 -10.27 9.10 -19.41
CA ARG A 144 -11.48 9.68 -20.01
C ARG A 144 -11.22 10.90 -20.90
N THR A 145 -10.08 11.59 -20.76
CA THR A 145 -9.85 12.86 -21.46
C THR A 145 -9.03 12.74 -22.76
N SER A 146 -8.44 11.58 -23.05
CA SER A 146 -7.72 11.35 -24.32
C SER A 146 -8.53 10.46 -25.26
N ARG A 147 -8.86 11.00 -26.45
CA ARG A 147 -9.56 10.39 -27.59
C ARG A 147 -9.37 8.88 -27.76
N SER A 148 -10.50 8.20 -28.01
CA SER A 148 -10.69 6.82 -28.49
C SER A 148 -10.40 5.69 -27.49
N GLY A 149 -11.47 5.06 -27.00
CA GLY A 149 -11.42 3.84 -26.17
C GLY A 149 -10.88 2.59 -26.87
N ARG A 150 -10.38 2.70 -28.11
CA ARG A 150 -9.95 1.57 -28.95
C ARG A 150 -8.43 1.30 -28.97
N CYS A 151 -7.60 2.17 -28.38
CA CYS A 151 -6.15 2.13 -28.62
C CYS A 151 -5.28 1.50 -27.50
N ARG A 152 -5.85 1.03 -26.39
CA ARG A 152 -5.06 0.75 -25.17
C ARG A 152 -4.38 -0.63 -25.11
N GLY A 153 -4.85 -1.64 -25.85
CA GLY A 153 -4.24 -2.98 -25.89
C GLY A 153 -3.55 -3.33 -27.21
N THR A 154 -3.85 -2.61 -28.28
CA THR A 154 -3.41 -2.94 -29.65
C THR A 154 -1.98 -2.50 -29.95
N TRP A 155 -1.50 -1.43 -29.30
CA TRP A 155 -0.12 -0.96 -29.47
C TRP A 155 0.90 -1.97 -28.95
N ALA A 156 0.69 -2.55 -27.77
CA ALA A 156 1.60 -3.56 -27.20
C ALA A 156 1.78 -4.77 -28.14
N ARG A 157 0.69 -5.25 -28.76
CA ARG A 157 0.73 -6.31 -29.78
C ARG A 157 1.53 -5.91 -31.02
N ARG A 158 1.38 -4.67 -31.49
CA ARG A 158 2.13 -4.14 -32.65
C ARG A 158 3.65 -4.08 -32.41
N PHE A 159 4.08 -3.99 -31.15
CA PHE A 159 5.50 -3.91 -30.78
C PHE A 159 6.07 -5.23 -30.23
N ASN A 160 5.38 -6.36 -30.43
CA ASN A 160 5.76 -7.68 -29.91
C ASN A 160 6.07 -7.67 -28.40
N VAL A 161 5.29 -6.91 -27.63
CA VAL A 161 5.34 -6.95 -26.18
C VAL A 161 4.55 -8.15 -25.70
N VAL A 162 5.23 -9.12 -25.10
CA VAL A 162 4.63 -10.39 -24.63
C VAL A 162 4.18 -10.27 -23.17
N TRP A 163 4.79 -9.38 -22.40
CA TRP A 163 4.51 -9.19 -20.97
C TRP A 163 4.18 -7.74 -20.65
N GLN A 164 3.00 -7.52 -20.05
CA GLN A 164 2.54 -6.20 -19.59
C GLN A 164 2.09 -6.30 -18.13
N VAL A 165 2.79 -5.57 -17.26
CA VAL A 165 2.50 -5.56 -15.82
C VAL A 165 2.14 -4.14 -15.38
N GLN A 166 1.23 -4.03 -14.41
CA GLN A 166 0.87 -2.80 -13.71
C GLN A 166 1.31 -2.89 -12.23
N PRO A 167 2.56 -2.58 -11.90
CA PRO A 167 3.11 -2.81 -10.56
C PRO A 167 2.36 -2.07 -9.45
N ILE A 168 1.83 -0.88 -9.77
CA ILE A 168 1.14 -0.03 -8.79
C ILE A 168 -0.34 -0.38 -8.63
N ARG A 169 -0.88 -1.30 -9.44
CA ARG A 169 -2.31 -1.65 -9.40
C ARG A 169 -2.71 -2.30 -8.06
N SER A 170 -1.83 -3.11 -7.47
CA SER A 170 -2.07 -3.71 -6.15
C SER A 170 -2.20 -2.64 -5.08
N LEU A 171 -1.28 -1.66 -5.05
CA LEU A 171 -1.31 -0.58 -4.07
C LEU A 171 -2.49 0.38 -4.29
N GLN A 172 -2.72 0.82 -5.52
CA GLN A 172 -3.82 1.73 -5.84
C GLN A 172 -5.18 1.09 -5.63
N GLY A 173 -5.33 -0.17 -6.04
CA GLY A 173 -6.58 -0.92 -5.85
C GLY A 173 -6.92 -1.08 -4.36
N LEU A 174 -5.96 -1.54 -3.56
CA LEU A 174 -6.18 -1.72 -2.12
C LEU A 174 -6.50 -0.40 -1.39
N ASN A 175 -5.79 0.68 -1.70
CA ASN A 175 -6.08 1.98 -1.08
C ASN A 175 -7.47 2.51 -1.46
N MET A 176 -7.85 2.40 -2.73
CA MET A 176 -9.17 2.84 -3.19
C MET A 176 -10.30 2.03 -2.53
N GLU A 177 -10.18 0.70 -2.45
CA GLU A 177 -11.19 -0.13 -1.81
C GLU A 177 -11.24 0.09 -0.29
N THR A 178 -10.09 0.32 0.35
CA THR A 178 -10.04 0.64 1.79
C THR A 178 -10.75 1.97 2.09
N GLU A 179 -10.51 3.00 1.27
CA GLU A 179 -11.17 4.30 1.42
C GLU A 179 -12.68 4.21 1.14
N ARG A 180 -13.07 3.44 0.11
CA ARG A 180 -14.47 3.21 -0.24
C ARG A 180 -15.19 2.44 0.86
N PHE A 181 -14.59 1.37 1.36
CA PHE A 181 -15.10 0.57 2.48
C PHE A 181 -15.24 1.43 3.74
N GLY A 182 -14.20 2.19 4.10
CA GLY A 182 -14.24 3.04 5.29
C GLY A 182 -15.31 4.13 5.23
N ARG A 183 -15.63 4.63 4.03
CA ARG A 183 -16.76 5.56 3.82
C ARG A 183 -18.10 4.87 3.97
N MET A 184 -18.32 3.77 3.25
CA MET A 184 -19.54 2.97 3.33
C MET A 184 -19.82 2.52 4.78
N TRP A 185 -18.80 2.03 5.48
CA TRP A 185 -18.93 1.57 6.87
C TRP A 185 -19.31 2.70 7.83
N ARG A 186 -18.78 3.91 7.61
CA ARG A 186 -19.11 5.08 8.42
C ARG A 186 -20.55 5.55 8.19
N GLU A 187 -21.02 5.54 6.95
CA GLU A 187 -22.32 6.09 6.56
C GLU A 187 -23.46 5.09 6.77
N GLU A 188 -23.22 3.81 6.50
CA GLU A 188 -24.27 2.79 6.43
C GLU A 188 -24.04 1.59 7.38
N GLY A 189 -22.85 1.49 7.98
CA GLY A 189 -22.49 0.41 8.87
C GLY A 189 -22.61 -0.98 8.23
N ILE A 190 -23.19 -1.91 8.99
CA ILE A 190 -23.33 -3.31 8.55
C ILE A 190 -24.26 -3.48 7.35
N ALA A 191 -25.28 -2.63 7.20
CA ALA A 191 -26.23 -2.72 6.09
C ALA A 191 -25.53 -2.49 4.74
N GLY A 192 -24.64 -1.50 4.67
CA GLY A 192 -23.81 -1.25 3.49
C GLY A 192 -22.86 -2.41 3.20
N TYR A 193 -22.28 -3.03 4.23
CA TYR A 193 -21.41 -4.19 4.06
C TYR A 193 -22.15 -5.40 3.47
N LEU A 194 -23.33 -5.72 4.01
CA LEU A 194 -24.16 -6.81 3.49
C LEU A 194 -24.53 -6.59 2.03
N ARG A 195 -24.88 -5.35 1.66
CA ARG A 195 -25.30 -4.99 0.31
C ARG A 195 -24.14 -4.95 -0.69
N ASP A 196 -23.03 -4.29 -0.35
CA ASP A 196 -21.99 -3.93 -1.31
C ASP A 196 -20.79 -4.88 -1.29
N VAL A 197 -20.59 -5.64 -0.20
CA VAL A 197 -19.44 -6.56 -0.04
C VAL A 197 -19.92 -8.01 0.00
N GLN A 198 -20.73 -8.37 1.01
CA GLN A 198 -21.10 -9.78 1.21
C GLN A 198 -22.08 -10.29 0.15
N GLY A 199 -23.13 -9.52 -0.18
CA GLY A 199 -24.12 -9.89 -1.19
C GLY A 199 -23.47 -10.27 -2.52
N PRO A 200 -22.65 -9.39 -3.13
CA PRO A 200 -21.93 -9.71 -4.37
C PRO A 200 -20.94 -10.87 -4.25
N ALA A 201 -20.39 -11.13 -3.05
CA ALA A 201 -19.51 -12.27 -2.83
C ALA A 201 -20.28 -13.59 -2.84
N VAL A 202 -21.49 -13.60 -2.27
CA VAL A 202 -22.36 -14.79 -2.21
C VAL A 202 -23.07 -15.02 -3.55
N THR A 203 -23.46 -13.99 -4.29
CA THR A 203 -24.28 -14.14 -5.51
C THR A 203 -23.49 -14.35 -6.80
N ARG A 204 -22.16 -14.18 -6.80
CA ARG A 204 -21.36 -14.33 -8.02
C ARG A 204 -21.10 -15.81 -8.34
N GLU A 205 -21.70 -16.28 -9.43
CA GLU A 205 -21.38 -17.56 -10.07
C GLU A 205 -20.52 -17.34 -11.34
N PRO A 206 -19.47 -18.15 -11.58
CA PRO A 206 -18.84 -19.04 -10.62
C PRO A 206 -18.23 -18.23 -9.45
N HIS A 207 -18.14 -18.83 -8.26
CA HIS A 207 -17.49 -18.23 -7.09
C HIS A 207 -15.99 -18.04 -7.35
N MET A 208 -15.63 -17.04 -8.15
CA MET A 208 -14.32 -16.94 -8.78
C MET A 208 -13.28 -16.26 -7.89
N VAL A 209 -13.70 -15.61 -6.80
CA VAL A 209 -12.80 -14.91 -5.88
C VAL A 209 -13.14 -15.30 -4.46
N ASP A 210 -12.75 -16.52 -4.11
CA ASP A 210 -13.06 -17.16 -2.83
C ASP A 210 -12.15 -16.70 -1.69
N GLY A 211 -11.78 -15.43 -1.68
CA GLY A 211 -10.71 -14.91 -0.82
C GLY A 211 -11.17 -14.46 0.57
N PHE A 212 -12.48 -14.40 0.84
CA PHE A 212 -12.94 -13.64 2.00
C PHE A 212 -13.39 -14.49 3.19
N GLU A 213 -13.96 -15.69 3.01
CA GLU A 213 -14.53 -16.42 4.16
C GLU A 213 -14.47 -17.95 4.05
N LYS A 214 -14.03 -18.52 2.93
CA LYS A 214 -13.98 -19.98 2.80
C LYS A 214 -12.65 -20.53 3.31
N LEU A 215 -12.75 -21.37 4.35
CA LEU A 215 -11.64 -22.13 4.93
C LEU A 215 -10.82 -22.88 3.87
N ALA A 216 -11.46 -23.27 2.75
CA ALA A 216 -10.79 -23.85 1.59
C ALA A 216 -9.66 -22.99 1.02
N TRP A 217 -9.86 -21.68 0.91
CA TRP A 217 -8.89 -20.78 0.29
C TRP A 217 -7.76 -20.38 1.25
N CYS A 218 -8.09 -20.19 2.52
CA CYS A 218 -7.11 -19.85 3.56
C CYS A 218 -6.22 -21.04 3.94
N GLY A 219 -6.42 -22.22 3.33
CA GLY A 219 -5.70 -23.44 3.69
C GLY A 219 -6.14 -24.04 5.02
N GLY A 220 -7.33 -23.68 5.53
CA GLY A 220 -7.87 -24.23 6.78
C GLY A 220 -8.00 -25.75 6.70
N TYR A 221 -8.58 -26.27 5.62
CA TYR A 221 -8.69 -27.72 5.41
C TYR A 221 -7.32 -28.41 5.26
N LEU A 222 -6.33 -27.71 4.70
CA LEU A 222 -4.96 -28.24 4.63
C LEU A 222 -4.35 -28.32 6.05
N ALA A 223 -4.54 -27.29 6.88
CA ALA A 223 -4.09 -27.30 8.26
C ALA A 223 -4.78 -28.41 9.08
N ASP A 224 -6.09 -28.57 8.93
CA ASP A 224 -6.85 -29.64 9.57
C ASP A 224 -6.33 -31.02 9.15
N ALA A 225 -6.09 -31.24 7.85
CA ALA A 225 -5.52 -32.49 7.35
C ALA A 225 -4.13 -32.79 7.94
N PHE A 226 -3.30 -31.77 8.16
CA PHE A 226 -2.01 -31.95 8.85
C PHE A 226 -2.22 -32.38 10.29
N PHE A 227 -3.15 -31.77 11.03
CA PHE A 227 -3.42 -32.15 12.42
C PHE A 227 -4.03 -33.56 12.52
N GLU A 228 -4.93 -33.93 11.62
CA GLU A 228 -5.47 -35.29 11.51
C GLU A 228 -4.35 -36.32 11.27
N SER A 229 -3.41 -36.00 10.38
CA SER A 229 -2.28 -36.90 10.09
C SER A 229 -1.37 -37.10 11.32
N ILE A 230 -1.11 -36.04 12.09
CA ILE A 230 -0.31 -36.09 13.32
C ILE A 230 -1.05 -36.87 14.41
N ALA A 231 -2.38 -36.77 14.46
CA ALA A 231 -3.22 -37.52 15.40
C ALA A 231 -3.41 -39.01 15.01
N GLY A 232 -2.84 -39.46 13.90
CA GLY A 232 -3.01 -40.82 13.39
C GLY A 232 -4.40 -41.10 12.80
N GLN A 233 -5.16 -40.05 12.48
CA GLN A 233 -6.45 -40.14 11.81
C GLN A 233 -6.25 -40.21 10.29
N SER A 234 -7.14 -40.92 9.59
CA SER A 234 -7.13 -40.96 8.13
C SER A 234 -7.64 -39.66 7.55
N ILE A 235 -6.91 -39.07 6.61
CA ILE A 235 -7.32 -37.84 5.90
C ILE A 235 -8.55 -38.16 5.05
N VAL A 236 -9.70 -37.58 5.39
CA VAL A 236 -10.92 -37.68 4.58
C VAL A 236 -11.06 -36.39 3.76
N ALA A 237 -11.31 -36.50 2.46
CA ALA A 237 -11.59 -35.35 1.62
C ALA A 237 -12.87 -34.64 2.11
N ARG A 238 -12.72 -33.40 2.58
CA ARG A 238 -13.84 -32.52 2.95
C ARG A 238 -14.06 -31.52 1.81
N SER A 239 -15.21 -31.61 1.15
CA SER A 239 -15.66 -30.70 0.08
C SER A 239 -16.49 -29.55 0.63
#